data_AF-A0A6A6ZIF8-F1
#
_entry.id   AF-A0A6A6ZIF8-F1
#
_cell.length_a   1.000
_cell.length_b   1.000
_cell.length_c   1.000
_cell.angle_alpha   90.00
_cell.angle_beta   90.00
_cell.angle_gamma   90.00
#
_symmetry.space_group_name_H-M   'P 1'
#
loop_
_entity.id
_entity.type
_entity.pdbx_description
1 polymer ?
#
loop_
_entity_poly.entity_id
_entity_poly.type
_entity_poly.pdbx_seq_one_letter_code
_entity_poly.pdbx_strand_id
1 'polypeptide(L)'
;LHSDRDIGRAVRQRDPFSTVPFAPDPDFVDRPEIVAWVRDKCAGPGARAALVGLGGVGHSQLAIQYAHSVYDADPQTFVFWVHASTRARFEEAYRDIADRLQLL
;
A
#
# COMPACT_ATOMS: atom_id res chain seq x y z
N LEU A 1 19.72 -22.76 -38.82
CA LEU A 1 18.75 -23.64 -38.14
C LEU A 1 18.78 -23.30 -36.67
N HIS A 2 17.64 -22.83 -36.15
CA HIS A 2 17.32 -22.49 -34.74
C HIS A 2 18.10 -21.30 -34.15
N SER A 3 17.54 -20.08 -34.05
CA SER A 3 16.36 -19.68 -33.25
C SER A 3 16.50 -20.18 -31.81
N ASP A 4 16.46 -19.38 -30.74
CA ASP A 4 15.59 -18.24 -30.53
C ASP A 4 16.27 -17.16 -29.68
N ARG A 5 15.89 -15.92 -29.98
CA ARG A 5 16.06 -14.81 -29.07
C ARG A 5 15.09 -15.00 -27.90
N ASP A 6 15.56 -15.50 -26.77
CA ASP A 6 14.87 -15.25 -25.50
C ASP A 6 15.23 -13.84 -25.02
N ILE A 7 14.61 -12.84 -25.65
CA ILE A 7 14.42 -11.54 -25.01
C ILE A 7 13.26 -11.75 -24.06
N GLY A 8 13.52 -12.45 -22.95
CA GLY A 8 12.62 -12.46 -21.81
C GLY A 8 12.32 -10.99 -21.51
N ARG A 9 11.05 -10.60 -21.69
CA ARG A 9 10.56 -9.24 -21.46
C ARG A 9 11.11 -8.78 -20.12
N ALA A 10 12.16 -7.96 -20.14
CA ALA A 10 12.70 -7.37 -18.94
C ALA A 10 11.53 -6.60 -18.32
N VAL A 11 10.95 -7.14 -17.25
CA VAL A 11 10.00 -6.41 -16.43
C VAL A 11 10.81 -5.21 -15.98
N ARG A 12 10.46 -4.01 -16.48
CA ARG A 12 11.10 -2.79 -16.00
C ARG A 12 10.81 -2.76 -14.51
N GLN A 13 11.82 -3.03 -13.70
CA GLN A 13 11.69 -2.95 -12.26
C GLN A 13 11.36 -1.50 -11.95
N ARG A 14 10.14 -1.26 -11.48
CA ARG A 14 9.72 0.07 -11.06
C ARG A 14 10.35 0.34 -9.71
N ASP A 15 10.77 1.57 -9.51
CA ASP A 15 11.19 1.98 -8.18
C ASP A 15 9.97 1.91 -7.25
N PRO A 16 10.09 1.24 -6.10
CA PRO A 16 9.04 1.19 -5.09
C PRO A 16 8.64 2.61 -4.65
N PHE A 17 7.35 2.80 -4.38
CA PHE A 17 6.83 4.09 -3.95
C PHE A 17 5.61 3.92 -3.06
N SER A 18 5.30 4.99 -2.32
CA SER A 18 4.06 5.15 -1.58
C SER A 18 3.11 6.12 -2.30
N THR A 19 1.80 5.84 -2.30
CA THR A 19 0.76 6.80 -2.70
C THR A 19 -0.01 7.39 -1.51
N VAL A 20 0.41 7.11 -0.27
CA VAL A 20 -0.25 7.65 0.92
C VAL A 20 -0.19 9.19 0.86
N PRO A 21 -1.34 9.87 0.73
CA PRO A 21 -1.36 11.31 0.49
C PRO A 21 -1.21 12.13 1.79
N PHE A 22 -0.98 11.45 2.91
CA PHE A 22 -0.92 12.03 4.25
C PHE A 22 0.50 11.93 4.79
N ALA A 23 1.05 13.05 5.24
CA ALA A 23 2.29 13.05 6.00
C ALA A 23 2.12 12.24 7.30
N PRO A 24 3.22 11.69 7.85
CA PRO A 24 3.22 11.18 9.22
C PRO A 24 2.71 12.27 10.18
N ASP A 25 1.88 11.88 11.13
CA ASP A 25 1.37 12.78 12.14
C ASP A 25 2.32 12.77 13.35
N PRO A 26 3.03 13.88 13.64
CA PRO A 26 3.96 13.95 14.77
C PRO A 26 3.25 13.87 16.12
N ASP A 27 1.96 14.18 16.18
CA ASP A 27 1.14 14.15 17.39
C ASP A 27 0.37 12.81 17.53
N PHE A 28 0.66 11.83 16.68
CA PHE A 28 0.02 10.52 16.72
C PHE A 28 0.29 9.83 18.06
N VAL A 29 -0.78 9.54 18.78
CA VAL A 29 -0.71 8.72 20.00
C VAL A 29 -0.68 7.26 19.60
N ASP A 30 0.48 6.62 19.81
CA ASP A 30 0.71 5.24 19.42
C ASP A 30 -0.25 4.26 20.11
N ARG A 31 -0.57 3.19 19.39
CA ARG A 31 -1.39 2.06 19.85
C ARG A 31 -0.65 0.76 19.52
N PRO A 32 0.45 0.47 20.23
CA PRO A 32 1.40 -0.57 19.83
C PRO A 32 0.77 -1.95 19.73
N GLU A 33 -0.19 -2.27 20.59
CA GLU A 33 -0.93 -3.54 20.54
C GLU A 33 -1.73 -3.72 19.25
N ILE A 34 -2.42 -2.66 18.80
CA ILE A 34 -3.22 -2.71 17.56
C ILE A 34 -2.30 -2.75 16.34
N VAL A 35 -1.23 -1.96 16.35
CA VAL A 35 -0.23 -1.96 15.27
C VAL A 35 0.43 -3.33 15.14
N ALA A 36 0.82 -3.94 16.25
CA ALA A 36 1.36 -5.31 16.27
C ALA A 36 0.35 -6.33 15.74
N TRP A 37 -0.93 -6.22 16.14
CA TRP A 37 -1.99 -7.07 15.63
C TRP A 37 -2.19 -6.93 14.12
N VAL A 38 -2.21 -5.70 13.58
CA VAL A 38 -2.31 -5.48 12.12
C VAL A 38 -1.11 -6.09 11.40
N ARG A 39 0.11 -5.90 11.93
CA ARG A 39 1.34 -6.48 11.36
C ARG A 39 1.28 -8.00 11.30
N ASP A 40 0.90 -8.64 12.40
CA ASP A 40 0.73 -10.10 12.46
C ASP A 40 -0.31 -10.60 11.45
N LYS A 41 -1.48 -9.94 11.40
CA LYS A 41 -2.55 -10.27 10.45
C LYS A 41 -2.20 -10.02 9.00
N CYS A 42 -1.22 -9.17 8.70
CA CYS A 42 -0.79 -8.82 7.35
C CYS A 42 0.55 -9.47 6.96
N ALA A 43 1.11 -10.38 7.76
CA ALA A 43 2.45 -10.92 7.53
C ALA A 43 2.59 -11.85 6.30
N GLY A 44 1.48 -12.39 5.80
CA GLY A 44 1.47 -13.38 4.71
C GLY A 44 1.01 -12.81 3.36
N PRO A 45 1.38 -13.46 2.23
CA PRO A 45 0.84 -13.12 0.92
C PRO A 45 -0.69 -13.21 0.89
N GLY A 46 -1.35 -12.16 0.39
CA GLY A 46 -2.82 -12.09 0.31
C GLY A 46 -3.54 -11.93 1.66
N ALA A 47 -2.79 -11.72 2.74
CA ALA A 47 -3.37 -11.48 4.06
C ALA A 47 -4.08 -10.12 4.12
N ARG A 48 -5.12 -10.03 4.96
CA ARG A 48 -6.02 -8.88 5.03
C ARG A 48 -6.45 -8.66 6.47
N ALA A 49 -6.42 -7.41 6.91
CA ALA A 49 -6.99 -6.97 8.18
C ALA A 49 -8.04 -5.88 7.94
N ALA A 50 -9.03 -5.81 8.82
CA ALA A 50 -10.05 -4.76 8.81
C ALA A 50 -10.04 -4.04 10.16
N LEU A 51 -9.96 -2.71 10.12
CA LEU A 51 -10.11 -1.84 11.29
C LEU A 51 -11.56 -1.37 11.35
N VAL A 52 -12.31 -1.82 12.35
CA VAL A 52 -13.76 -1.55 12.48
C VAL A 52 -14.05 -0.97 13.86
N GLY A 53 -14.91 0.04 13.91
CA GLY A 53 -15.34 0.69 15.14
C GLY A 53 -16.15 1.94 14.84
N LEU A 54 -16.46 2.71 15.89
CA LEU A 54 -17.18 3.97 15.76
C LEU A 54 -16.39 4.99 14.93
N GLY A 55 -17.12 5.86 14.23
CA GLY A 55 -16.51 6.97 13.50
C GLY A 55 -15.71 7.89 14.44
N GLY A 56 -14.57 8.40 13.98
CA GLY A 56 -13.72 9.31 14.75
C GLY A 56 -12.75 8.65 15.74
N VAL A 57 -12.75 7.32 15.89
CA VAL A 57 -11.84 6.61 16.82
C VAL A 57 -10.38 6.53 16.29
N GLY A 58 -10.15 6.92 15.03
CA GLY A 58 -8.81 7.05 14.46
C GLY A 58 -8.35 5.87 13.59
N HIS A 59 -9.24 5.05 13.05
CA HIS A 59 -8.85 3.92 12.18
C HIS A 59 -8.01 4.37 10.97
N SER A 60 -8.39 5.46 10.31
CA SER A 60 -7.63 6.01 9.19
C SER A 60 -6.23 6.45 9.62
N GLN A 61 -6.11 7.06 10.80
CA GLN A 61 -4.82 7.49 11.35
C GLN A 61 -3.90 6.30 11.63
N LEU A 62 -4.46 5.23 12.20
CA LEU A 62 -3.73 4.00 12.44
C LEU A 62 -3.29 3.34 11.12
N ALA A 63 -4.13 3.35 10.09
CA ALA A 63 -3.77 2.85 8.76
C ALA A 63 -2.65 3.67 8.11
N ILE A 64 -2.68 5.00 8.25
CA ILE A 64 -1.62 5.92 7.77
C ILE A 64 -0.31 5.61 8.49
N GLN A 65 -0.31 5.53 9.81
CA GLN A 65 0.89 5.22 10.59
C GLN A 65 1.46 3.85 10.23
N TYR A 66 0.59 2.85 10.08
CA TYR A 66 1.00 1.51 9.67
C TYR A 66 1.65 1.53 8.28
N ALA A 67 1.07 2.24 7.31
CA ALA A 67 1.59 2.37 5.96
C ALA A 67 3.00 3.00 5.92
N HIS A 68 3.22 4.07 6.70
CA HIS A 68 4.57 4.66 6.86
C HIS A 68 5.54 3.65 7.50
N SER A 69 5.12 2.96 8.55
CA SER A 69 5.97 1.95 9.22
C SER A 69 6.38 0.78 8.32
N VAL A 70 5.54 0.42 7.34
CA VAL A 70 5.86 -0.62 6.35
C VAL A 70 6.91 -0.11 5.38
N TYR A 71 6.71 1.10 4.84
CA TYR A 71 7.64 1.70 3.88
C TYR A 71 9.01 2.02 4.51
N ASP A 72 9.03 2.50 5.77
CA ASP A 72 10.27 2.79 6.50
C ASP A 72 11.04 1.52 6.85
N ALA A 73 10.35 0.42 7.16
CA ALA A 73 10.97 -0.86 7.49
C ALA A 73 11.55 -1.57 6.25
N ASP A 74 10.90 -1.41 5.10
CA ASP A 74 11.38 -1.93 3.82
C ASP A 74 11.04 -0.96 2.68
N PRO A 75 11.99 -0.07 2.31
CA PRO A 75 11.82 0.84 1.18
C PRO A 75 11.71 0.14 -0.18
N GLN A 76 11.83 -1.20 -0.24
CA GLN A 76 11.55 -1.97 -1.45
C GLN A 76 10.07 -2.34 -1.62
N THR A 77 9.22 -2.00 -0.65
CA THR A 77 7.79 -2.29 -0.68
C THR A 77 7.00 -1.17 -1.37
N PHE A 78 6.15 -1.55 -2.32
CA PHE A 78 5.14 -0.65 -2.88
C PHE A 78 3.96 -0.50 -1.91
N VAL A 79 3.57 0.73 -1.61
CA VAL A 79 2.44 1.03 -0.71
C VAL A 79 1.40 1.83 -1.47
N PHE A 80 0.21 1.27 -1.63
CA PHE A 80 -0.88 1.89 -2.37
C PHE A 80 -2.05 2.24 -1.45
N TRP A 81 -2.37 3.53 -1.40
CA TRP A 81 -3.57 4.06 -0.76
C TRP A 81 -4.70 4.23 -1.78
N VAL A 82 -5.81 3.55 -1.56
CA VAL A 82 -6.99 3.58 -2.46
C VAL A 82 -8.19 4.11 -1.70
N HIS A 83 -8.73 5.24 -2.17
CA HIS A 83 -9.95 5.82 -1.60
C HIS A 83 -11.21 5.20 -2.23
N ALA A 84 -11.75 4.17 -1.58
CA ALA A 84 -12.83 3.36 -2.10
C ALA A 84 -14.26 3.85 -1.75
N SER A 85 -14.45 5.14 -1.46
CA SER A 85 -15.77 5.65 -1.02
C SER A 85 -16.85 5.59 -2.11
N THR A 86 -16.44 5.60 -3.38
CA THR A 86 -17.31 5.43 -4.54
C THR A 86 -16.61 4.59 -5.60
N ARG A 87 -17.38 3.97 -6.49
CA ARG A 87 -16.83 3.23 -7.63
C ARG A 87 -15.90 4.08 -8.50
N ALA A 88 -16.29 5.31 -8.80
CA ALA A 88 -15.49 6.22 -9.62
C ALA A 88 -14.11 6.50 -8.99
N ARG A 89 -14.07 6.79 -7.68
CA ARG A 89 -12.80 7.06 -6.97
C ARG A 89 -11.93 5.82 -6.85
N PHE A 90 -12.53 4.65 -6.71
CA PHE A 90 -11.82 3.38 -6.72
C PHE A 90 -11.16 3.10 -8.09
N GLU A 91 -11.93 3.24 -9.18
CA GLU A 91 -11.44 3.02 -10.54
C GLU A 91 -10.34 4.02 -10.93
N GLU A 92 -10.52 5.30 -10.57
CA GLU A 92 -9.51 6.35 -10.77
C GLU A 92 -8.20 6.03 -10.04
N ALA A 93 -8.27 5.70 -8.74
CA ALA A 93 -7.07 5.37 -7.96
C ALA A 93 -6.27 4.19 -8.54
N TYR A 94 -6.95 3.14 -9.02
CA TYR A 94 -6.27 2.01 -9.68
C TYR A 94 -5.68 2.38 -11.04
N ARG A 95 -6.34 3.27 -11.80
CA ARG A 95 -5.78 3.79 -13.06
C ARG A 95 -4.50 4.56 -12.80
N ASP A 96 -4.50 5.46 -11.82
CA ASP A 96 -3.32 6.24 -11.45
C ASP A 96 -2.15 5.34 -11.01
N ILE A 97 -2.44 4.28 -10.25
CA ILE A 97 -1.44 3.27 -9.86
C ILE A 97 -0.88 2.55 -11.11
N ALA A 98 -1.75 2.10 -12.00
CA ALA A 98 -1.36 1.42 -13.23
C ALA A 98 -0.51 2.32 -14.15
N ASP A 99 -0.87 3.60 -14.28
CA ASP A 99 -0.11 4.60 -15.04
C ASP A 99 1.29 4.81 -14.46
N ARG A 100 1.40 4.98 -13.13
CA ARG A 100 2.71 5.12 -12.45
C ARG A 100 3.58 3.88 -12.60
N LEU A 101 2.98 2.70 -12.58
CA LEU A 101 3.66 1.43 -12.83
C LEU A 101 3.92 1.18 -14.33
N GLN A 102 3.37 2.02 -15.22
CA GLN A 102 3.35 1.87 -16.68
C GLN A 102 2.86 0.48 -17.10
N LEU A 103 1.69 0.11 -16.58
CA LEU A 103 0.98 -1.13 -16.86
C LEU A 103 -0.21 -0.93 -17.81
N LEU A 104 -0.49 0.31 -18.21
CA LEU A 104 -1.39 0.67 -19.30
C LEU A 104 -0.61 0.79 -20.61
#